data_AF-A0A973FD83-F1
#
_entry.id   AF-A0A973FD83-F1
#
_cell.length_a   1.000
_cell.length_b   1.000
_cell.length_c   1.000
_cell.angle_alpha   90.00
_cell.angle_beta   90.00
_cell.angle_gamma   90.00
#
_symmetry.space_group_name_H-M   'P 1'
#
loop_
_entity.id
_entity.type
_entity.pdbx_description
1 polymer ?
#
loop_
_entity_poly.entity_id
_entity_poly.type
_entity_poly.pdbx_seq_one_letter_code
_entity_poly.pdbx_strand_id
1 'polypeptide(L)'
;MGIVLLDIGNVIVDVDFHRFCMSVSTDGESGAEKLYRRYCASEEKNLFDRGFTSPREYLSAMASDPEVMNMPAGELRRLWQDIFT
;
A
#
# COMPACT_ATOMS: atom_id res chain seq x y z
N MET A 1 -3.61 -38.20 -7.09
CA MET A 1 -2.72 -37.06 -6.77
C MET A 1 -3.52 -35.79 -6.89
N GLY A 2 -3.52 -34.94 -5.86
CA GLY A 2 -4.27 -33.69 -5.82
C GLY A 2 -3.37 -32.48 -6.11
N ILE A 3 -3.99 -31.38 -6.54
CA ILE A 3 -3.35 -30.07 -6.69
C ILE A 3 -3.76 -29.22 -5.48
N VAL A 4 -2.80 -28.52 -4.87
CA VAL A 4 -3.06 -27.51 -3.83
C VAL A 4 -2.72 -26.14 -4.42
N LEU A 5 -3.64 -25.19 -4.29
CA LEU A 5 -3.44 -23.79 -4.66
C LEU A 5 -3.31 -22.99 -3.36
N LEU A 6 -2.22 -22.24 -3.23
CA LEU A 6 -1.95 -21.38 -2.07
C LEU A 6 -1.95 -19.93 -2.53
N ASP A 7 -2.67 -19.10 -1.77
CA ASP A 7 -2.51 -17.65 -1.84
C ASP A 7 -1.27 -17.23 -1.05
N ILE A 8 -0.82 -16.00 -1.24
CA ILE A 8 0.34 -15.44 -0.54
C ILE A 8 -0.13 -14.69 0.71
N GLY A 9 -1.00 -13.69 0.52
CA GLY A 9 -1.39 -12.77 1.59
C GLY A 9 -2.25 -13.44 2.65
N ASN A 10 -1.86 -13.32 3.91
CA ASN A 10 -2.47 -13.93 5.09
C ASN A 10 -2.58 -15.47 5.04
N VAL A 11 -1.81 -16.11 4.16
CA VAL A 11 -1.67 -17.57 4.06
C VAL A 11 -0.21 -17.97 4.23
N ILE A 12 0.71 -17.29 3.54
CA ILE A 12 2.16 -17.52 3.63
C ILE A 12 2.84 -16.41 4.43
N VAL A 13 2.39 -15.17 4.26
CA VAL A 13 2.89 -13.98 4.96
C VAL A 13 1.72 -13.17 5.48
N ASP A 14 1.87 -12.51 6.63
CA ASP A 14 0.85 -11.58 7.11
C ASP A 14 0.97 -10.25 6.34
N VAL A 15 -0.15 -9.58 6.10
CA VAL A 15 -0.20 -8.31 5.36
C VAL A 15 -0.84 -7.20 6.22
N ASP A 16 -0.08 -6.15 6.51
CA ASP A 16 -0.52 -5.00 7.29
C ASP A 16 -0.33 -3.68 6.54
N PHE A 17 -1.34 -3.29 5.77
CA PHE A 17 -1.38 -1.99 5.09
C PHE A 17 -1.56 -0.82 6.06
N HIS A 18 -2.16 -1.04 7.24
CA HIS A 18 -2.37 0.03 8.21
C HIS A 18 -1.03 0.53 8.75
N ARG A 19 -0.06 -0.36 8.96
CA ARG A 19 1.33 0.01 9.29
C ARG A 19 1.95 0.96 8.27
N PHE A 20 1.75 0.70 6.97
CA PHE A 20 2.20 1.62 5.93
C PHE A 20 1.51 2.99 6.07
N CYS A 21 0.18 3.02 6.13
CA CYS A 21 -0.59 4.26 6.21
C CYS A 21 -0.21 5.10 7.43
N MET A 22 -0.01 4.47 8.59
CA MET A 22 0.48 5.12 9.82
C MET A 22 1.86 5.73 9.63
N SER A 23 2.74 5.05 8.90
CA SER A 23 4.14 5.46 8.70
C SER A 23 4.30 6.61 7.70
N VAL A 24 3.28 6.86 6.86
CA VAL A 24 3.34 7.89 5.82
C VAL A 24 2.37 9.04 6.03
N SER A 25 1.43 8.95 6.97
CA SER A 25 0.43 9.99 7.18
C SER A 25 1.00 11.24 7.86
N THR A 26 0.56 12.42 7.42
CA THR A 26 0.85 13.70 8.09
C THR A 26 0.08 13.88 9.41
N ASP A 27 -1.09 13.25 9.54
CA ASP A 27 -2.07 13.49 10.62
C ASP A 27 -2.19 12.28 11.57
N GLY A 28 -1.15 11.43 11.60
CA GLY A 28 -1.12 10.20 12.39
C GLY A 28 -2.29 9.27 12.07
N GLU A 29 -2.94 8.72 13.09
CA GLU A 29 -3.99 7.71 12.95
C GLU A 29 -5.20 8.19 12.13
N SER A 30 -5.60 9.45 12.30
CA SER A 30 -6.74 10.01 11.57
C SER A 30 -6.49 10.15 10.07
N GLY A 31 -5.25 10.45 9.66
CA GLY A 31 -4.87 10.48 8.25
C GLY A 31 -4.56 9.09 7.70
N ALA A 32 -4.07 8.18 8.53
CA ALA A 32 -3.81 6.79 8.14
C ALA A 32 -5.08 6.09 7.62
N GLU A 33 -6.21 6.25 8.31
CA GLU A 33 -7.49 5.67 7.87
C GLU A 33 -7.95 6.23 6.51
N LYS A 34 -7.75 7.54 6.27
CA LYS A 34 -8.06 8.15 4.96
C LYS A 34 -7.17 7.59 3.85
N LEU A 35 -5.87 7.49 4.12
CA LEU A 35 -4.90 6.93 3.16
C LEU A 35 -5.19 5.46 2.89
N TYR A 36 -5.57 4.68 3.90
CA TYR A 36 -5.97 3.29 3.75
C TYR A 36 -7.15 3.16 2.77
N ARG A 37 -8.20 3.96 2.97
CA ARG A 37 -9.35 3.97 2.05
C ARG A 37 -8.98 4.38 0.65
N ARG A 38 -8.05 5.33 0.48
CA ARG A 38 -7.62 5.85 -0.83
C ARG A 38 -6.67 4.93 -1.59
N TYR A 39 -5.77 4.22 -0.89
CA TYR A 39 -4.65 3.52 -1.50
C TYR A 39 -4.58 2.02 -1.17
N CYS A 40 -5.39 1.53 -0.25
CA CYS A 40 -5.38 0.11 0.15
C CYS A 40 -6.75 -0.56 -0.04
N ALA A 41 -7.83 0.23 -0.04
CA ALA A 41 -9.21 -0.25 -0.18
C ALA A 41 -10.04 0.58 -1.19
N SER A 42 -9.44 0.93 -2.33
CA SER A 42 -10.05 1.75 -3.39
C SER A 42 -10.13 1.05 -4.75
N GLU A 43 -10.85 1.68 -5.68
CA GLU A 43 -10.85 1.27 -7.09
C GLU A 43 -9.47 1.46 -7.73
N GLU A 44 -8.75 2.53 -7.37
CA GLU A 44 -7.38 2.74 -7.85
C GLU A 44 -6.43 1.61 -7.41
N LYS A 45 -6.58 1.10 -6.18
CA LYS A 45 -5.81 -0.06 -5.71
C LYS A 45 -6.13 -1.31 -6.52
N ASN A 46 -7.41 -1.54 -6.83
CA ASN A 46 -7.82 -2.67 -7.66
C ASN A 46 -7.23 -2.59 -9.08
N LEU A 47 -7.20 -1.40 -9.68
CA LEU A 47 -6.55 -1.19 -10.98
C LEU A 47 -5.04 -1.47 -10.91
N PHE A 48 -4.37 -1.05 -9.83
CA PHE A 48 -2.98 -1.36 -9.57
C PHE A 48 -2.72 -2.87 -9.44
N ASP A 49 -3.51 -3.57 -8.63
CA ASP A 49 -3.37 -5.01 -8.39
C ASP A 49 -3.58 -5.85 -9.65
N ARG A 50 -4.41 -5.35 -10.56
CA ARG A 50 -4.67 -5.99 -11.86
C ARG A 50 -3.69 -5.56 -12.95
N GLY A 51 -2.72 -4.72 -12.62
CA GLY A 51 -1.66 -4.27 -13.52
C GLY A 51 -2.08 -3.22 -14.54
N PHE A 52 -3.22 -2.53 -14.34
CA PHE A 52 -3.65 -1.42 -15.19
C PHE A 52 -2.92 -0.11 -14.87
N THR A 53 -2.38 0.01 -13.66
CA THR A 53 -1.56 1.14 -13.22
C THR A 53 -0.15 0.65 -12.95
N SER A 54 0.87 1.36 -13.44
CA SER A 54 2.25 0.96 -13.14
C SER A 54 2.63 1.29 -11.69
N PRO A 55 3.57 0.55 -11.06
CA PRO A 55 4.07 0.88 -9.73
C PRO A 55 4.63 2.30 -9.61
N ARG A 56 5.24 2.80 -10.69
CA ARG A 56 5.79 4.16 -10.72
C ARG A 56 4.69 5.21 -10.65
N GLU A 57 3.63 5.06 -11.44
CA GLU A 57 2.48 5.98 -11.43
C GLU A 57 1.79 5.94 -10.07
N TYR A 58 1.56 4.75 -9.54
CA TYR A 58 0.87 4.57 -8.27
C TYR A 58 1.62 5.22 -7.10
N LEU A 59 2.94 4.99 -7.00
CA LEU A 59 3.79 5.64 -5.99
C LEU A 59 3.93 7.15 -6.21
N SER A 60 3.92 7.62 -7.46
CA SER A 60 3.99 9.06 -7.74
C SER A 60 2.71 9.78 -7.33
N ALA A 61 1.55 9.12 -7.49
CA ALA A 61 0.27 9.63 -7.01
C ALA A 61 0.27 9.78 -5.48
N MET A 62 0.75 8.78 -4.75
CA MET A 62 0.92 8.86 -3.28
C MET A 62 1.90 9.96 -2.87
N ALA A 63 3.06 10.05 -3.53
CA ALA A 63 4.09 11.05 -3.20
C ALA A 63 3.63 12.50 -3.46
N SER A 64 2.61 12.69 -4.30
CA SER A 64 2.02 13.99 -4.59
C SER A 64 0.80 14.30 -3.72
N ASP A 65 0.38 13.36 -2.87
CA ASP A 65 -0.77 13.53 -1.99
C ASP A 65 -0.39 14.40 -0.78
N PRO A 66 -1.10 15.50 -0.50
CA PRO A 66 -0.80 16.38 0.63
C PRO A 66 -1.01 15.71 2.00
N GLU A 67 -1.77 14.61 2.09
CA GLU A 67 -1.97 13.84 3.32
C GLU A 67 -0.84 12.81 3.57
N VAL A 68 0.06 12.65 2.60
CA VAL A 68 1.29 11.85 2.70
C VAL A 68 2.48 12.75 3.03
N MET A 69 3.27 12.35 4.02
CA MET A 69 4.49 13.06 4.40
C MET A 69 5.44 13.19 3.21
N ASN A 70 6.00 14.39 3.03
CA ASN A 70 6.97 14.64 1.98
C ASN A 70 8.25 13.82 2.23
N MET A 71 8.50 12.82 1.39
CA MET A 71 9.65 11.92 1.50
C MET A 71 10.15 11.47 0.12
N PRO A 72 11.41 11.00 0.02
CA PRO A 72 11.93 10.45 -1.22
C PRO A 72 11.11 9.22 -1.68
N ALA A 73 10.87 9.10 -2.99
CA ALA A 73 10.12 7.96 -3.55
C ALA A 73 10.72 6.59 -3.19
N GLY A 74 12.04 6.51 -3.00
CA GLY A 74 12.73 5.29 -2.55
C GLY A 74 12.35 4.87 -1.13
N GLU A 75 12.10 5.84 -0.24
CA GLU A 75 11.66 5.58 1.13
C GLU A 75 10.18 5.17 1.17
N LEU A 76 9.33 5.86 0.41
CA LEU A 76 7.92 5.49 0.26
C LEU A 76 7.76 4.05 -0.25
N ARG A 77 8.55 3.68 -1.27
CA ARG A 77 8.60 2.30 -1.78
C ARG A 77 9.02 1.30 -0.70
N ARG A 78 10.03 1.64 0.12
CA ARG A 78 10.51 0.77 1.20
C ARG A 78 9.41 0.55 2.23
N LEU A 79 8.72 1.62 2.65
CA LEU A 79 7.61 1.53 3.59
C LEU A 79 6.45 0.70 3.04
N TRP A 80 6.14 0.82 1.75
CA TRP A 80 5.14 -0.02 1.09
C TRP A 80 5.49 -1.52 1.10
N GLN A 81 6.79 -1.85 1.06
CA GLN A 81 7.26 -3.24 1.10
C GLN A 81 7.32 -3.81 2.52
N ASP A 82 7.32 -2.95 3.54
CA ASP A 82 7.42 -3.33 4.96
C ASP A 82 6.05 -3.73 5.57
N ILE A 83 5.03 -3.89 4.72
CA ILE A 83 3.69 -4.37 5.11
C ILE A 83 3.65 -5.88 5.33
N PHE A 84 4.66 -6.62 4.86
CA PHE A 84 4.72 -8.07 4.96
C PHE A 84 5.54 -8.48 6.19
N THR A 85 5.01 -9.40 6.99
CA THR A 85 5.72 -10.03 8.12
C THR A 85 5.70 -11.55 8.05
#